data_AF-A0A838BVN9-F1
#
_entry.id   AF-A0A838BVN9-F1
#
_cell.length_a   1.000
_cell.length_b   1.000
_cell.length_c   1.000
_cell.angle_alpha   90.00
_cell.angle_beta   90.00
_cell.angle_gamma   90.00
#
_symmetry.space_group_name_H-M   'P 1'
#
loop_
_entity.id
_entity.type
_entity.pdbx_description
1 polymer ?
#
loop_
_entity_poly.entity_id
_entity_poly.type
_entity_poly.pdbx_seq_one_letter_code
_entity_poly.pdbx_strand_id
1 'polypeptide(L)'
;MTPEWVSAWANLMMGLSAVVAGWAGIRGLNAWRAETVGRRKTELAEEVLAQFYRARDVLTWARFPASEDDEDEGRDEVRAGSGADDDELERSEIFTPVDRLTKESQVFSELQASRYRFMAYFGEEAARPFEEIRAIHTEVIDSAHNLIRTYGEDPTGSEEAERGRWEAAIGWGEGEGDPLKKRLDSAVKAIEQTCRPLIEERHKKRRNGLF
;
A
#
# COMPACT_ATOMS: atom_id res chain seq x y z
N MET A 1 -73.63 22.06 -10.83
CA MET A 1 -73.26 20.64 -10.93
C MET A 1 -72.04 20.54 -11.81
N THR A 2 -70.85 20.33 -11.23
CA THR A 2 -69.68 19.99 -12.04
C THR A 2 -69.92 18.61 -12.66
N PRO A 3 -69.58 18.39 -13.93
CA PRO A 3 -69.81 17.10 -14.56
C PRO A 3 -69.00 16.00 -13.85
N GLU A 4 -69.58 14.83 -13.60
CA GLU A 4 -68.92 13.70 -12.92
C GLU A 4 -67.62 13.23 -13.61
N TRP A 5 -67.47 13.49 -14.91
CA TRP A 5 -66.25 13.17 -15.64
C TRP A 5 -65.05 14.03 -15.19
N VAL A 6 -65.28 15.23 -14.64
CA VAL A 6 -64.22 16.14 -14.19
C VAL A 6 -63.56 15.62 -12.90
N SER A 7 -64.35 15.11 -11.96
CA SER A 7 -63.82 14.52 -10.72
C SER A 7 -63.10 13.19 -10.96
N ALA A 8 -63.58 12.38 -11.91
CA ALA A 8 -62.89 11.15 -12.34
C ALA A 8 -61.50 11.45 -12.92
N TRP A 9 -61.39 12.46 -13.78
CA TRP A 9 -60.10 12.91 -14.33
C TRP A 9 -59.14 13.44 -13.27
N ALA A 10 -59.65 14.22 -12.29
CA ALA A 10 -58.83 14.74 -11.20
C ALA A 10 -58.21 13.61 -10.35
N ASN A 11 -58.99 12.58 -10.01
CA ASN A 11 -58.50 11.43 -9.26
C ASN A 11 -57.46 10.62 -10.05
N LEU A 12 -57.64 10.48 -11.36
CA LEU A 12 -56.69 9.79 -12.24
C LEU A 12 -55.34 10.53 -12.29
N MET A 13 -55.38 11.86 -12.42
CA MET A 13 -54.19 12.72 -12.38
C MET A 13 -53.47 12.68 -11.03
N MET A 14 -54.21 12.64 -9.93
CA MET A 14 -53.64 12.52 -8.58
C MET A 14 -52.99 11.15 -8.36
N GLY A 15 -53.60 10.08 -8.88
CA GLY A 15 -52.99 8.75 -8.89
C GLY A 15 -51.70 8.71 -9.73
N LEU A 16 -51.72 9.32 -10.92
CA LEU A 16 -50.55 9.40 -11.80
C LEU A 16 -49.40 10.19 -11.16
N SER A 17 -49.69 11.32 -10.52
CA SER A 17 -48.67 12.14 -9.86
C SER A 17 -48.03 11.40 -8.68
N ALA A 18 -48.81 10.63 -7.91
CA ALA A 18 -48.27 9.79 -6.85
C ALA A 18 -47.33 8.70 -7.38
N VAL A 19 -47.66 8.06 -8.51
CA VAL A 19 -46.79 7.06 -9.16
C VAL A 19 -45.50 7.69 -9.67
N VAL A 20 -45.57 8.85 -10.34
CA VAL A 20 -44.37 9.56 -10.83
C VAL A 20 -43.49 10.02 -9.68
N ALA A 21 -44.08 10.57 -8.61
CA ALA A 21 -43.35 10.96 -7.41
C ALA A 21 -42.67 9.77 -6.73
N GLY A 22 -43.37 8.64 -6.61
CA GLY A 22 -42.80 7.40 -6.07
C GLY A 22 -41.63 6.88 -6.92
N TRP A 23 -41.79 6.87 -8.25
CA TRP A 23 -40.73 6.46 -9.17
C TRP A 23 -39.49 7.36 -9.10
N ALA A 24 -39.70 8.69 -9.09
CA ALA A 24 -38.63 9.66 -8.97
C ALA A 24 -37.89 9.53 -7.61
N GLY A 25 -38.64 9.30 -6.53
CA GLY A 25 -38.08 9.06 -5.20
C GLY A 25 -37.19 7.81 -5.15
N ILE A 26 -37.64 6.68 -5.73
CA ILE A 26 -36.85 5.45 -5.80
C ILE A 26 -35.57 5.67 -6.63
N ARG A 27 -35.67 6.34 -7.78
CA ARG A 27 -34.51 6.64 -8.61
C ARG A 27 -33.51 7.56 -7.92
N GLY A 28 -34.00 8.61 -7.26
CA GLY A 28 -33.15 9.53 -6.49
C GLY A 28 -32.42 8.82 -5.36
N LEU A 29 -33.11 7.96 -4.60
CA LEU A 29 -32.50 7.21 -3.51
C LEU A 29 -31.43 6.23 -4.01
N ASN A 30 -31.68 5.54 -5.12
CA ASN A 30 -30.71 4.63 -5.71
C ASN A 30 -29.50 5.37 -6.28
N ALA A 31 -29.71 6.52 -6.92
CA ALA A 31 -28.61 7.37 -7.40
C ALA A 31 -27.75 7.88 -6.23
N TRP A 32 -28.37 8.33 -5.15
CA TRP A 32 -27.67 8.78 -3.95
C TRP A 32 -26.89 7.64 -3.26
N ARG A 33 -27.45 6.44 -3.18
CA ARG A 33 -26.72 5.25 -2.67
C ARG A 33 -25.53 4.90 -3.55
N ALA A 34 -25.69 4.93 -4.86
CA ALA A 34 -24.59 4.66 -5.79
C ALA A 34 -23.48 5.71 -5.66
N GLU A 35 -23.84 6.98 -5.55
CA GLU A 35 -22.91 8.09 -5.37
C GLU A 35 -22.15 8.01 -4.03
N THR A 36 -22.84 7.73 -2.93
CA THR A 36 -22.21 7.60 -1.61
C THR A 36 -21.23 6.43 -1.56
N VAL A 37 -21.58 5.28 -2.13
CA VAL A 37 -20.66 4.13 -2.25
C VAL A 37 -19.49 4.46 -3.16
N GLY A 38 -19.72 5.08 -4.33
CA GLY A 38 -18.65 5.47 -5.25
C GLY A 38 -17.65 6.45 -4.62
N ARG A 39 -18.15 7.42 -3.84
CA ARG A 39 -17.32 8.35 -3.09
C ARG A 39 -16.46 7.63 -2.06
N ARG A 40 -17.03 6.73 -1.26
CA ARG A 40 -16.29 5.94 -0.26
C ARG A 40 -15.22 5.05 -0.89
N LYS A 41 -15.54 4.43 -2.03
CA LYS A 41 -14.57 3.64 -2.81
C LYS A 41 -13.39 4.50 -3.27
N THR A 42 -13.65 5.70 -3.78
CA THR A 42 -12.59 6.59 -4.27
C THR A 42 -11.72 7.12 -3.13
N GLU A 43 -12.33 7.57 -2.02
CA GLU A 43 -11.60 8.01 -0.82
C GLU A 43 -10.67 6.90 -0.29
N LEU A 44 -11.17 5.65 -0.22
CA LEU A 44 -10.36 4.50 0.18
C LEU A 44 -9.26 4.17 -0.84
N ALA A 45 -9.55 4.28 -2.14
CA ALA A 45 -8.55 4.04 -3.18
C ALA A 45 -7.39 5.05 -3.12
N GLU A 46 -7.68 6.33 -2.85
CA GLU A 46 -6.66 7.37 -2.65
C GLU A 46 -5.79 7.07 -1.42
N GLU A 47 -6.42 6.74 -0.29
CA GLU A 47 -5.73 6.41 0.96
C GLU A 47 -4.81 5.19 0.80
N VAL A 48 -5.33 4.09 0.26
CA VAL A 48 -4.57 2.85 0.06
C VAL A 48 -3.44 3.06 -0.92
N LEU A 49 -3.67 3.75 -2.04
CA LEU A 49 -2.62 3.97 -3.02
C LEU A 49 -1.46 4.80 -2.43
N ALA A 50 -1.76 5.80 -1.61
CA ALA A 50 -0.75 6.56 -0.88
C ALA A 50 0.04 5.69 0.12
N GLN A 51 -0.65 4.82 0.86
CA GLN A 51 -0.01 3.87 1.79
C GLN A 51 0.94 2.90 1.06
N PHE A 52 0.57 2.40 -0.13
CA PHE A 52 1.43 1.53 -0.93
C PHE A 52 2.70 2.25 -1.42
N TYR A 53 2.59 3.50 -1.88
CA TYR A 53 3.78 4.27 -2.23
C TYR A 53 4.68 4.50 -1.02
N ARG A 54 4.11 4.87 0.13
CA ARG A 54 4.89 5.05 1.36
C ARG A 54 5.58 3.74 1.78
N ALA A 55 4.86 2.62 1.76
CA ALA A 55 5.43 1.32 2.10
C ALA A 55 6.57 0.92 1.15
N ARG A 56 6.44 1.17 -0.16
CA ARG A 56 7.52 0.97 -1.12
C ARG A 56 8.74 1.82 -0.77
N ASP A 57 8.53 3.11 -0.54
CA ASP A 57 9.63 4.05 -0.31
C ASP A 57 10.38 3.69 1.00
N VAL A 58 9.64 3.34 2.05
CA VAL A 58 10.20 2.85 3.33
C VAL A 58 10.97 1.54 3.15
N LEU A 59 10.41 0.54 2.47
CA LEU A 59 11.11 -0.73 2.20
C LEU A 59 12.38 -0.51 1.37
N THR A 60 12.30 0.37 0.38
CA THR A 60 13.43 0.72 -0.47
C THR A 60 14.53 1.36 0.35
N TRP A 61 14.21 2.40 1.12
CA TRP A 61 15.18 3.11 1.97
C TRP A 61 15.76 2.24 3.09
N ALA A 62 14.93 1.43 3.76
CA ALA A 62 15.37 0.61 4.87
C ALA A 62 16.38 -0.48 4.45
N ARG A 63 16.28 -0.97 3.20
CA ARG A 63 17.16 -2.00 2.65
C ARG A 63 18.52 -1.48 2.15
N PHE A 64 18.78 -0.17 2.05
CA PHE A 64 20.09 0.27 1.60
C PHE A 64 21.07 0.41 2.77
N PRO A 65 22.28 -0.19 2.71
CA PRO A 65 23.31 0.08 3.71
C PRO A 65 23.58 1.60 3.76
N ALA A 66 23.83 2.13 4.96
CA ALA A 66 24.11 3.55 5.13
C ALA A 66 25.38 3.89 4.35
N SER A 67 25.28 4.80 3.38
CA SER A 67 26.46 5.40 2.77
C SER A 67 27.13 6.34 3.77
N GLU A 68 28.47 6.42 3.72
CA GLU A 68 29.35 7.23 4.60
C GLU A 68 28.93 8.70 4.83
N ASP A 69 28.01 9.24 4.00
CA ASP A 69 27.49 10.62 4.11
C ASP A 69 26.50 10.85 5.27
N ASP A 70 25.92 9.80 5.88
CA ASP A 70 25.01 9.93 7.05
C ASP A 70 25.76 9.92 8.40
N GLU A 71 27.10 9.80 8.43
CA GLU A 71 27.90 9.66 9.65
C GLU A 71 28.46 10.97 10.25
N ASP A 72 28.02 12.16 9.80
CA ASP A 72 28.67 13.43 10.18
C ASP A 72 28.02 14.21 11.35
N GLU A 73 27.23 13.57 12.22
CA GLU A 73 26.71 14.21 13.45
C GLU A 73 27.25 13.64 14.77
N GLY A 74 28.26 12.77 14.76
CA GLY A 74 28.86 12.35 16.04
C GLY A 74 30.07 11.43 16.05
N ARG A 75 30.75 11.18 14.91
CA ARG A 75 31.80 10.14 14.85
C ARG A 75 33.17 10.66 14.40
N ASP A 76 33.60 11.78 14.93
CA ASP A 76 34.91 12.36 14.61
C ASP A 76 36.09 11.86 15.49
N GLU A 77 35.89 10.91 16.42
CA GLU A 77 36.96 10.52 17.35
C GLU A 77 37.50 9.07 17.25
N VAL A 78 37.03 8.23 16.33
CA VAL A 78 37.51 6.84 16.23
C VAL A 78 38.02 6.53 14.82
N ARG A 79 39.01 7.28 14.35
CA ARG A 79 39.78 6.96 13.13
C ARG A 79 41.23 6.66 13.50
N ALA A 80 41.47 5.51 14.13
CA ALA A 80 42.81 4.90 14.20
C ALA A 80 42.79 3.45 14.72
N GLY A 81 42.45 2.48 13.87
CA GLY A 81 43.22 1.24 13.80
C GLY A 81 42.51 -0.08 14.06
N SER A 82 42.82 -1.02 13.15
CA SER A 82 42.62 -2.47 13.20
C SER A 82 41.26 -2.97 12.69
N GLY A 83 41.28 -4.10 11.97
CA GLY A 83 40.11 -4.77 11.38
C GLY A 83 39.04 -5.26 12.36
N ALA A 84 39.08 -4.82 13.62
CA ALA A 84 37.92 -4.85 14.51
C ALA A 84 36.84 -3.85 14.09
N ASP A 85 37.24 -2.76 13.41
CA ASP A 85 36.31 -1.74 12.90
C ASP A 85 35.44 -2.29 11.75
N ASP A 86 35.99 -3.11 10.85
CA ASP A 86 35.25 -3.69 9.72
C ASP A 86 34.16 -4.68 10.20
N ASP A 87 34.45 -5.49 11.21
CA ASP A 87 33.49 -6.42 11.82
C ASP A 87 32.34 -5.67 12.54
N GLU A 88 32.65 -4.55 13.19
CA GLU A 88 31.64 -3.73 13.87
C GLU A 88 30.75 -2.98 12.87
N LEU A 89 31.34 -2.51 11.76
CA LEU A 89 30.64 -1.88 10.64
C LEU A 89 29.71 -2.87 9.95
N GLU A 90 30.20 -4.05 9.52
CA GLU A 90 29.39 -5.07 8.86
C GLU A 90 28.20 -5.48 9.73
N ARG A 91 28.44 -5.68 11.04
CA ARG A 91 27.38 -5.97 11.99
C ARG A 91 26.36 -4.84 12.07
N SER A 92 26.79 -3.58 12.15
CA SER A 92 25.91 -2.41 12.22
C SER A 92 25.02 -2.26 10.98
N GLU A 93 25.56 -2.57 9.80
CA GLU A 93 24.82 -2.52 8.55
C GLU A 93 23.75 -3.62 8.47
N ILE A 94 24.00 -4.83 8.99
CA ILE A 94 22.98 -5.91 9.04
C ILE A 94 21.83 -5.54 9.99
N PHE A 95 22.10 -4.82 11.09
CA PHE A 95 21.08 -4.37 12.04
C PHE A 95 20.22 -3.21 11.50
N THR A 96 20.79 -2.41 10.59
CA THR A 96 20.17 -1.17 10.10
C THR A 96 18.78 -1.36 9.47
N PRO A 97 18.55 -2.35 8.58
CA PRO A 97 17.22 -2.61 8.03
C PRO A 97 16.16 -2.92 9.09
N VAL A 98 16.51 -3.68 10.13
CA VAL A 98 15.56 -4.05 11.20
C VAL A 98 15.16 -2.83 12.03
N ASP A 99 16.14 -2.00 12.42
CA ASP A 99 15.87 -0.79 13.21
C ASP A 99 15.02 0.22 12.41
N ARG A 100 15.38 0.44 11.14
CA ARG A 100 14.63 1.34 10.23
C ARG A 100 13.18 0.87 10.02
N LEU A 101 12.96 -0.42 9.75
CA LEU A 101 11.60 -0.95 9.59
C LEU A 101 10.81 -0.96 10.90
N THR A 102 11.48 -1.15 12.04
CA THR A 102 10.83 -1.08 13.36
C THR A 102 10.34 0.34 13.66
N LYS A 103 11.15 1.36 13.35
CA LYS A 103 10.77 2.78 13.48
C LYS A 103 9.56 3.14 12.62
N GLU A 104 9.46 2.54 11.42
CA GLU A 104 8.35 2.77 10.48
C GLU A 104 7.24 1.70 10.57
N SER A 105 7.20 0.90 11.63
CA SER A 105 6.22 -0.20 11.81
C SER A 105 4.75 0.25 11.74
N GLN A 106 4.49 1.52 12.07
CA GLN A 106 3.17 2.14 11.95
C GLN A 106 2.67 2.16 10.50
N VAL A 107 3.54 2.40 9.52
CA VAL A 107 3.19 2.42 8.09
C VAL A 107 2.61 1.08 7.66
N PHE A 108 3.28 -0.01 8.04
CA PHE A 108 2.84 -1.36 7.69
C PHE A 108 1.58 -1.78 8.47
N SER A 109 1.45 -1.33 9.72
CA SER A 109 0.25 -1.57 10.54
C SER A 109 -0.99 -0.90 9.96
N GLU A 110 -0.86 0.36 9.54
CA GLU A 110 -1.94 1.12 8.89
C GLU A 110 -2.32 0.51 7.53
N LEU A 111 -1.32 0.10 6.75
CA LEU A 111 -1.55 -0.60 5.49
C LEU A 111 -2.33 -1.90 5.72
N GLN A 112 -1.92 -2.74 6.67
CA GLN A 112 -2.63 -3.99 6.98
C GLN A 112 -4.03 -3.77 7.55
N ALA A 113 -4.24 -2.72 8.35
CA ALA A 113 -5.56 -2.38 8.88
C ALA A 113 -6.54 -1.99 7.76
N SER A 114 -6.06 -1.28 6.73
CA SER A 114 -6.90 -0.87 5.59
C SER A 114 -7.32 -2.05 4.69
N ARG A 115 -6.59 -3.18 4.72
CA ARG A 115 -6.82 -4.38 3.91
C ARG A 115 -8.26 -4.88 3.99
N TYR A 116 -8.81 -5.04 5.18
CA TYR A 116 -10.18 -5.56 5.36
C TYR A 116 -11.23 -4.61 4.80
N ARG A 117 -11.03 -3.30 4.94
CA ARG A 117 -11.91 -2.28 4.35
C ARG A 117 -11.82 -2.33 2.83
N PHE A 118 -10.61 -2.50 2.29
CA PHE A 118 -10.38 -2.65 0.86
C PHE A 118 -11.08 -3.89 0.29
N MET A 119 -10.94 -5.05 0.95
CA MET A 119 -11.62 -6.29 0.56
C MET A 119 -13.14 -6.13 0.53
N ALA A 120 -13.73 -5.42 1.49
CA ALA A 120 -15.17 -5.19 1.53
C ALA A 120 -15.70 -4.41 0.32
N TYR A 121 -14.89 -3.51 -0.26
CA TYR A 121 -15.30 -2.68 -1.40
C TYR A 121 -14.88 -3.22 -2.77
N PHE A 122 -13.76 -3.93 -2.84
CA PHE A 122 -13.10 -4.36 -4.08
C PHE A 122 -12.97 -5.88 -4.24
N GLY A 123 -13.27 -6.65 -3.20
CA GLY A 123 -13.14 -8.09 -3.18
C GLY A 123 -11.77 -8.58 -2.69
N GLU A 124 -11.71 -9.86 -2.36
CA GLU A 124 -10.51 -10.52 -1.82
C GLU A 124 -9.35 -10.57 -2.82
N GLU A 125 -9.63 -10.89 -4.08
CA GLU A 125 -8.60 -10.95 -5.15
C GLU A 125 -7.88 -9.62 -5.37
N ALA A 126 -8.59 -8.50 -5.20
CA ALA A 126 -8.01 -7.16 -5.33
C ALA A 126 -7.06 -6.82 -4.17
N ALA A 127 -7.16 -7.53 -3.04
CA ALA A 127 -6.32 -7.32 -1.87
C ALA A 127 -5.01 -8.13 -1.89
N ARG A 128 -4.76 -8.97 -2.90
CA ARG A 128 -3.50 -9.72 -3.04
C ARG A 128 -2.21 -8.87 -2.92
N PRO A 129 -2.16 -7.62 -3.43
CA PRO A 129 -0.97 -6.77 -3.26
C PRO A 129 -0.61 -6.50 -1.79
N PHE A 130 -1.58 -6.53 -0.85
CA PHE A 130 -1.31 -6.35 0.58
C PHE A 130 -0.50 -7.52 1.16
N GLU A 131 -0.79 -8.74 0.71
CA GLU A 131 -0.07 -9.93 1.15
C GLU A 131 1.35 -9.93 0.58
N GLU A 132 1.53 -9.46 -0.67
CA GLU A 132 2.86 -9.35 -1.28
C GLU A 132 3.75 -8.36 -0.54
N ILE A 133 3.24 -7.16 -0.21
CA ILE A 133 4.01 -6.18 0.59
C ILE A 133 4.36 -6.74 1.97
N ARG A 134 3.43 -7.45 2.60
CA ARG A 134 3.68 -8.10 3.89
C ARG A 134 4.75 -9.19 3.79
N ALA A 135 4.69 -10.02 2.75
CA ALA A 135 5.67 -11.06 2.49
C ALA A 135 7.07 -10.47 2.30
N ILE A 136 7.19 -9.40 1.50
CA ILE A 136 8.45 -8.67 1.30
C ILE A 136 8.97 -8.11 2.62
N HIS A 137 8.12 -7.45 3.42
CA HIS A 137 8.51 -6.91 4.72
C HIS A 137 9.03 -8.01 5.66
N THR A 138 8.32 -9.14 5.75
CA THR A 138 8.76 -10.29 6.55
C THR A 138 10.07 -10.88 6.04
N GLU A 139 10.24 -11.01 4.72
CA GLU A 139 11.46 -11.54 4.10
C GLU A 139 12.69 -10.68 4.41
N VAL A 140 12.57 -9.35 4.41
CA VAL A 140 13.66 -8.44 4.79
C VAL A 140 14.04 -8.62 6.26
N ILE A 141 13.07 -8.64 7.17
CA ILE A 141 13.31 -8.80 8.61
C ILE A 141 13.93 -10.17 8.91
N ASP A 142 13.37 -11.25 8.36
CA ASP A 142 13.85 -12.60 8.59
C ASP A 142 15.26 -12.79 8.04
N SER A 143 15.56 -12.20 6.88
CA SER A 143 16.90 -12.22 6.28
C SER A 143 17.92 -11.51 7.15
N ALA A 144 17.61 -10.32 7.64
CA ALA A 144 18.48 -9.59 8.56
C ALA A 144 18.73 -10.37 9.87
N HIS A 145 17.68 -10.95 10.47
CA HIS A 145 17.83 -11.79 11.67
C HIS A 145 18.67 -13.04 11.42
N ASN A 146 18.52 -13.68 10.26
CA ASN A 146 19.34 -14.85 9.91
C ASN A 146 20.82 -14.46 9.77
N LEU A 147 21.11 -13.35 9.08
CA LEU A 147 22.48 -12.82 8.97
C LEU A 147 23.09 -12.47 10.33
N ILE A 148 22.31 -11.87 11.24
CA ILE A 148 22.76 -11.60 12.62
C ILE A 148 23.10 -12.90 13.35
N ARG A 149 22.27 -13.94 13.18
CA ARG A 149 22.42 -15.22 13.87
C ARG A 149 23.63 -16.01 13.39
N THR A 150 23.89 -16.00 12.09
CA THR A 150 25.00 -16.75 11.46
C THR A 150 26.25 -15.89 11.30
N TYR A 151 26.30 -14.72 11.95
CA TYR A 151 27.44 -13.81 11.86
C TYR A 151 28.71 -14.47 12.44
N GLY A 152 29.80 -14.48 11.67
CA GLY A 152 31.07 -15.10 12.06
C GLY A 152 31.15 -16.62 11.86
N GLU A 153 30.10 -17.25 11.31
CA GLU A 153 30.15 -18.63 10.85
C GLU A 153 30.64 -18.66 9.40
N ASP A 154 31.59 -19.54 9.08
CA ASP A 154 32.01 -19.80 7.69
C ASP A 154 30.93 -20.67 7.01
N PRO A 155 30.14 -20.10 6.07
CA PRO A 155 29.07 -20.87 5.44
C PRO A 155 29.66 -21.98 4.56
N THR A 156 29.07 -23.17 4.59
CA THR A 156 29.49 -24.28 3.72
C THR A 156 28.40 -24.67 2.73
N GLY A 157 28.76 -24.69 1.43
CA GLY A 157 27.91 -25.24 0.37
C GLY A 157 26.53 -24.58 0.24
N SER A 158 25.49 -25.22 0.78
CA SER A 158 24.11 -24.70 0.74
C SER A 158 23.92 -23.44 1.57
N GLU A 159 24.72 -23.24 2.62
CA GLU A 159 24.65 -22.08 3.51
C GLU A 159 25.13 -20.80 2.82
N GLU A 160 26.10 -20.89 1.90
CA GLU A 160 26.55 -19.74 1.09
C GLU A 160 25.43 -19.24 0.18
N ALA A 161 24.69 -20.17 -0.43
CA ALA A 161 23.56 -19.82 -1.27
C ALA A 161 22.38 -19.24 -0.47
N GLU A 162 22.23 -19.61 0.80
CA GLU A 162 21.25 -19.03 1.73
C GLU A 162 21.67 -17.63 2.18
N ARG A 163 22.92 -17.47 2.58
CA ARG A 163 23.52 -16.19 2.96
C ARG A 163 23.39 -15.16 1.84
N GLY A 164 23.74 -15.53 0.60
CA GLY A 164 23.57 -14.65 -0.56
C GLY A 164 22.12 -14.25 -0.84
N ARG A 165 21.14 -15.10 -0.51
CA ARG A 165 19.71 -14.72 -0.59
C ARG A 165 19.33 -13.72 0.49
N TRP A 166 19.84 -13.89 1.71
CA TRP A 166 19.56 -12.95 2.80
C TRP A 166 20.21 -11.60 2.56
N GLU A 167 21.46 -11.58 2.09
CA GLU A 167 22.19 -10.38 1.68
C GLU A 167 21.42 -9.62 0.59
N ALA A 168 20.99 -10.32 -0.47
CA ALA A 168 20.16 -9.74 -1.51
C ALA A 168 18.84 -9.17 -0.95
N ALA A 169 18.20 -9.89 -0.02
CA ALA A 169 16.96 -9.43 0.59
C ALA A 169 17.14 -8.11 1.37
N ILE A 170 18.30 -7.91 2.02
CA ILE A 170 18.66 -6.66 2.68
C ILE A 170 19.40 -5.68 1.76
N GLY A 171 19.32 -5.83 0.44
CA GLY A 171 19.85 -4.88 -0.54
C GLY A 171 21.37 -4.96 -0.79
N TRP A 172 22.06 -5.94 -0.23
CA TRP A 172 23.50 -6.14 -0.41
C TRP A 172 23.79 -6.92 -1.69
N GLY A 173 24.80 -6.50 -2.44
CA GLY A 173 25.25 -7.17 -3.67
C GLY A 173 24.28 -7.04 -4.86
N GLU A 174 23.20 -6.26 -4.74
CA GLU A 174 22.21 -6.12 -5.79
C GLU A 174 22.46 -4.91 -6.71
N GLY A 175 22.67 -5.19 -8.00
CA GLY A 175 22.65 -4.19 -9.07
C GLY A 175 21.26 -4.05 -9.72
N GLU A 176 21.22 -3.87 -11.04
CA GLU A 176 20.01 -3.68 -11.86
C GLU A 176 18.99 -4.87 -11.81
N GLY A 177 19.31 -5.94 -11.06
CA GLY A 177 18.61 -7.22 -11.00
C GLY A 177 17.64 -7.45 -9.85
N ASP A 178 17.64 -6.61 -8.79
CA ASP A 178 16.94 -6.82 -7.50
C ASP A 178 15.53 -7.46 -7.64
N PRO A 179 15.37 -8.76 -7.30
CA PRO A 179 14.09 -9.47 -7.36
C PRO A 179 13.05 -8.92 -6.38
N LEU A 180 13.44 -8.45 -5.19
CA LEU A 180 12.53 -7.86 -4.21
C LEU A 180 11.98 -6.53 -4.70
N LYS A 181 12.81 -5.66 -5.28
CA LYS A 181 12.36 -4.42 -5.91
C LYS A 181 11.39 -4.69 -7.05
N LYS A 182 11.67 -5.68 -7.90
CA LYS A 182 10.73 -6.08 -8.97
C LYS A 182 9.39 -6.56 -8.41
N ARG A 183 9.39 -7.35 -7.34
CA ARG A 183 8.17 -7.82 -6.66
C ARG A 183 7.42 -6.66 -6.02
N LEU A 184 8.14 -5.75 -5.36
CA LEU A 184 7.60 -4.55 -4.74
C LEU A 184 6.93 -3.63 -5.78
N ASP A 185 7.62 -3.32 -6.87
CA ASP A 185 7.08 -2.53 -7.98
C ASP A 185 5.87 -3.22 -8.64
N SER A 186 5.90 -4.54 -8.73
CA SER A 186 4.77 -5.32 -9.25
C SER A 186 3.55 -5.24 -8.33
N ALA A 187 3.74 -5.31 -7.01
CA ALA A 187 2.66 -5.14 -6.03
C ALA A 187 2.04 -3.73 -6.11
N VAL A 188 2.88 -2.70 -6.21
CA VAL A 188 2.46 -1.31 -6.40
C VAL A 188 1.68 -1.15 -7.71
N LYS A 189 2.18 -1.70 -8.80
CA LYS A 189 1.48 -1.67 -10.10
C LYS A 189 0.14 -2.39 -10.07
N ALA A 190 0.04 -3.50 -9.34
CA ALA A 190 -1.20 -4.26 -9.20
C ALA A 190 -2.26 -3.46 -8.42
N ILE A 191 -1.89 -2.76 -7.32
CA ILE A 191 -2.85 -1.92 -6.60
C ILE A 191 -3.24 -0.68 -7.41
N GLU A 192 -2.31 -0.12 -8.18
CA GLU A 192 -2.57 1.01 -9.09
C GLU A 192 -3.64 0.67 -10.12
N GLN A 193 -3.60 -0.53 -10.71
CA GLN A 193 -4.61 -0.98 -11.68
C GLN A 193 -6.03 -0.99 -11.09
N THR A 194 -6.16 -1.20 -9.78
CA THR A 194 -7.45 -1.15 -9.09
C THR A 194 -7.85 0.27 -8.69
N CYS A 195 -6.90 1.06 -8.19
CA CYS A 195 -7.18 2.38 -7.59
C CYS A 195 -7.23 3.52 -8.62
N ARG A 196 -6.30 3.56 -9.58
CA ARG A 196 -6.15 4.69 -10.52
C ARG A 196 -7.42 4.97 -11.33
N PRO A 197 -8.14 3.99 -11.89
CA PRO A 197 -9.35 4.27 -12.68
C PRO A 197 -10.41 5.06 -11.89
N LEU A 198 -10.58 4.73 -10.61
CA LEU A 198 -11.58 5.38 -9.74
C LEU A 198 -11.19 6.82 -9.38
N ILE A 199 -9.90 7.05 -9.20
CA ILE A 199 -9.33 8.36 -8.88
C ILE A 199 -9.42 9.27 -10.11
N GLU A 200 -9.02 8.77 -11.28
CA GLU A 200 -9.04 9.53 -12.53
C GLU A 200 -10.45 9.89 -12.99
N GLU A 201 -11.42 8.98 -12.83
CA GLU A 201 -12.84 9.25 -13.08
C GLU A 201 -13.35 10.41 -12.21
N ARG A 202 -13.00 10.43 -10.91
CA ARG A 202 -13.35 11.53 -10.01
C ARG A 202 -12.72 12.85 -10.45
N HIS A 203 -11.44 12.85 -10.84
CA HIS A 203 -10.78 14.05 -11.34
C HIS A 203 -11.42 14.57 -12.64
N LYS A 204 -11.79 13.67 -13.56
CA LYS A 204 -12.48 14.03 -14.81
C LYS A 204 -13.86 14.62 -14.53
N LYS A 205 -14.65 14.03 -13.62
CA LYS A 205 -15.97 14.53 -13.24
C LYS A 205 -15.88 15.92 -12.60
N ARG A 206 -14.92 16.14 -11.69
CA ARG A 206 -14.65 17.46 -11.07
C ARG A 206 -14.22 18.51 -12.10
N ARG A 207 -13.32 18.15 -13.03
CA ARG A 207 -12.83 19.08 -14.06
C ARG A 207 -13.91 19.48 -15.07
N ASN A 208 -14.85 18.59 -15.38
CA ASN A 208 -15.91 18.85 -16.35
C ASN A 208 -17.17 19.51 -15.75
N GLY A 209 -17.17 19.90 -14.47
CA GLY A 209 -18.26 20.69 -13.88
C GLY A 209 -19.65 20.02 -13.89
N LEU A 210 -19.71 18.70 -13.98
CA LEU A 210 -20.96 17.94 -13.86
C LEU A 210 -21.11 17.45 -12.42
N PHE A 211 -21.60 18.36 -11.57
CA PHE A 211 -22.05 18.21 -10.17
C PHE A 211 -21.15 17.38 -9.24
#